data_AF-A0A5B2VYT4-F1
#
_entry.id   AF-A0A5B2VYT4-F1
#
_cell.length_a   1.000
_cell.length_b   1.000
_cell.length_c   1.000
_cell.angle_alpha   90.00
_cell.angle_beta   90.00
_cell.angle_gamma   90.00
#
_symmetry.space_group_name_H-M   'P 1'
#
loop_
_entity.id
_entity.type
_entity.pdbx_description
1 polymer ?
#
loop_
_entity_poly.entity_id
_entity_poly.type
_entity_poly.pdbx_seq_one_letter_code
_entity_poly.pdbx_strand_id
1 'polypeptide(L)'
;MRFVGFIKELDNYPWATPFDNQLAENNAAVELINNIVSYLEKGKLVLGWMGHFVDLQTKEHIAPHAYLSDGIWIWPSYYQYYLKECPNYKLDKDFVNYIREKDFTVELIFNEQALREEFIGKIEAK
;
A
#
# COMPACT_ATOMS: atom_id res chain seq x y z
N MET A 1 2.83 -11.79 -7.54
CA MET A 1 2.30 -10.72 -6.65
C MET A 1 1.49 -9.66 -7.40
N ARG A 2 0.70 -8.84 -6.69
CA ARG A 2 0.01 -7.61 -7.16
C ARG A 2 0.44 -6.40 -6.32
N PHE A 3 0.25 -5.17 -6.83
CA PHE A 3 0.73 -3.94 -6.18
C PHE A 3 -0.40 -2.92 -6.04
N VAL A 4 -0.45 -2.21 -4.91
CA VAL A 4 -1.42 -1.14 -4.67
C VAL A 4 -0.79 0.00 -3.84
N GLY A 5 -1.25 1.23 -4.07
CA GLY A 5 -0.88 2.39 -3.25
C GLY A 5 0.51 2.97 -3.50
N PHE A 6 1.21 2.55 -4.56
CA PHE A 6 2.54 3.07 -4.91
C PHE A 6 2.45 4.45 -5.57
N ILE A 7 3.09 5.43 -4.94
CA ILE A 7 3.16 6.82 -5.42
C ILE A 7 4.55 7.08 -6.01
N LYS A 8 4.60 7.53 -7.26
CA LYS A 8 5.85 7.63 -8.03
C LYS A 8 6.89 8.57 -7.42
N GLU A 9 6.43 9.63 -6.75
CA GLU A 9 7.26 10.63 -6.09
C GLU A 9 7.92 10.10 -4.80
N LEU A 10 7.36 9.06 -4.19
CA LEU A 10 7.89 8.40 -3.00
C LEU A 10 8.70 7.15 -3.38
N ASP A 11 8.19 6.37 -4.33
CA ASP A 11 8.81 5.15 -4.85
C ASP A 11 8.77 5.12 -6.37
N ASN A 12 9.91 5.39 -7.01
CA ASN A 12 10.01 5.41 -8.47
C ASN A 12 10.15 3.99 -9.05
N TYR A 13 9.05 3.24 -9.05
CA TYR A 13 8.93 1.92 -9.68
C TYR A 13 8.05 1.97 -10.95
N PRO A 14 8.21 1.01 -11.89
CA PRO A 14 7.42 0.98 -13.13
C PRO A 14 5.90 0.89 -12.91
N TRP A 15 5.46 0.30 -11.80
CA TRP A 15 4.04 0.16 -11.44
C TRP A 15 3.52 1.30 -10.55
N ALA A 16 4.37 2.24 -10.14
CA ALA A 16 3.96 3.39 -9.35
C ALA A 16 3.30 4.44 -10.24
N THR A 17 2.24 5.06 -9.73
CA THR A 17 1.52 6.14 -10.43
C THR A 17 1.75 7.48 -9.74
N PRO A 18 1.80 8.60 -10.49
CA PRO A 18 1.94 9.94 -9.89
C PRO A 18 0.85 10.21 -8.87
N PHE A 19 1.17 10.95 -7.81
CA PHE A 19 0.22 11.26 -6.74
C PHE A 19 -1.08 11.87 -7.24
N ASP A 20 -1.01 12.82 -8.18
CA ASP A 20 -2.21 13.48 -8.73
C ASP A 20 -3.16 12.49 -9.42
N ASN A 21 -2.64 11.40 -9.99
CA ASN A 21 -3.44 10.36 -10.63
C ASN A 21 -4.11 9.41 -9.62
N GLN A 22 -3.72 9.49 -8.35
CA GLN A 22 -4.32 8.76 -7.24
C GLN A 22 -5.53 9.50 -6.66
N LEU A 23 -5.86 10.70 -7.12
CA LEU A 23 -7.01 11.46 -6.62
C LEU A 23 -8.21 11.26 -7.55
N ALA A 24 -9.40 11.10 -6.97
CA ALA A 24 -10.66 10.93 -7.69
C ALA A 24 -11.70 11.95 -7.21
N GLU A 25 -12.66 12.32 -8.06
CA GLU A 25 -13.75 13.24 -7.67
C GLU A 25 -14.75 12.61 -6.68
N ASN A 26 -14.71 11.29 -6.50
CA ASN A 26 -15.64 10.56 -5.64
C ASN A 26 -15.00 10.19 -4.30
N ASN A 27 -15.63 10.65 -3.22
CA ASN A 27 -15.24 10.28 -1.87
C ASN A 27 -15.76 8.88 -1.53
N ALA A 28 -14.87 8.00 -1.07
CA ALA A 28 -15.28 6.73 -0.49
C ALA A 28 -15.99 6.96 0.86
N ALA A 29 -16.90 6.06 1.24
CA ALA A 29 -17.52 6.10 2.56
C ALA A 29 -16.44 5.93 3.65
N VAL A 30 -16.50 6.77 4.71
CA VAL A 30 -15.52 6.75 5.83
C VAL A 30 -15.38 5.36 6.45
N GLU A 31 -16.49 4.63 6.58
CA GLU A 31 -16.49 3.25 7.10
C GLU A 31 -15.65 2.30 6.24
N LEU A 32 -15.75 2.42 4.91
CA LEU A 32 -14.95 1.61 3.99
C LEU A 32 -13.46 1.91 4.13
N ILE A 33 -13.09 3.19 4.23
CA ILE A 33 -11.70 3.60 4.45
C ILE A 33 -11.16 3.03 5.76
N ASN A 34 -11.93 3.11 6.85
CA ASN A 34 -11.52 2.55 8.15
C ASN A 34 -11.29 1.03 8.07
N ASN A 35 -12.16 0.31 7.37
CA ASN A 35 -12.00 -1.14 7.19
C ASN A 35 -10.77 -1.48 6.34
N ILE A 36 -10.51 -0.73 5.27
CA ILE A 36 -9.32 -0.89 4.43
C ILE A 36 -8.06 -0.62 5.24
N VAL A 37 -8.01 0.49 5.96
CA VAL A 37 -6.88 0.85 6.82
C VAL A 37 -6.61 -0.24 7.85
N SER A 38 -7.65 -0.72 8.55
CA SER A 38 -7.49 -1.77 9.56
C SER A 38 -6.94 -3.08 8.96
N TYR A 39 -7.33 -3.40 7.71
CA TYR A 39 -6.76 -4.51 6.97
C TYR A 39 -5.28 -4.28 6.64
N LEU A 40 -4.93 -3.11 6.11
CA LEU A 40 -3.55 -2.76 5.73
C LEU A 40 -2.61 -2.76 6.95
N GLU A 41 -3.08 -2.34 8.12
CA GLU A 41 -2.32 -2.33 9.39
C GLU A 41 -1.99 -3.74 9.90
N LYS A 42 -2.78 -4.76 9.52
CA LYS A 42 -2.52 -6.18 9.84
C LYS A 42 -1.57 -6.85 8.83
N GLY A 43 -1.14 -6.12 7.81
CA GLY A 43 -0.18 -6.58 6.81
C GLY A 43 1.13 -7.06 7.43
N LYS A 44 1.77 -8.00 6.76
CA LYS A 44 3.03 -8.60 7.18
C LYS A 44 4.18 -7.91 6.51
N LEU A 45 5.22 -7.58 7.26
CA LEU A 45 6.41 -6.91 6.75
C LEU A 45 7.14 -7.82 5.76
N VAL A 46 7.28 -7.38 4.51
CA VAL A 46 8.02 -8.10 3.47
C VAL A 46 9.45 -7.60 3.39
N LEU A 47 9.61 -6.28 3.38
CA LEU A 47 10.89 -5.61 3.21
C LEU A 47 10.85 -4.26 3.91
N GLY A 48 11.92 -3.90 4.60
CA GLY A 48 12.06 -2.60 5.25
C GLY A 48 13.53 -2.17 5.30
N TRP A 49 13.77 -0.88 5.10
CA TRP A 49 15.10 -0.27 5.04
C TRP A 49 15.26 0.75 6.16
N MET A 50 16.51 1.13 6.46
CA MET A 50 16.75 2.26 7.37
C MET A 50 16.38 3.56 6.66
N GLY A 51 15.21 4.09 6.99
CA GLY A 51 14.66 5.29 6.38
C GLY A 51 13.20 5.49 6.73
N HIS A 52 12.63 6.58 6.25
CA HIS A 52 11.22 6.91 6.38
C HIS A 52 10.73 7.60 5.11
N PHE A 53 9.44 7.48 4.87
CA PHE A 53 8.74 8.30 3.90
C PHE A 53 8.33 9.63 4.55
N VAL A 54 8.34 10.68 3.74
CA VAL A 54 7.86 12.01 4.11
C VAL A 54 6.63 12.36 3.28
N ASP A 55 5.71 13.12 3.86
CA ASP A 55 4.56 13.65 3.14
C ASP A 55 5.01 14.52 1.95
N LEU A 56 4.30 14.44 0.83
CA LEU A 56 4.67 15.18 -0.37
C LEU A 56 4.48 16.69 -0.22
N GLN A 57 3.55 17.14 0.62
CA GLN A 57 3.22 18.55 0.82
C GLN A 57 3.94 19.12 2.06
N THR A 58 3.75 18.51 3.23
CA THR A 58 4.25 19.02 4.52
C THR A 58 5.71 18.67 4.79
N LYS A 59 6.23 17.64 4.10
CA LYS A 59 7.56 17.06 4.34
C LYS A 59 7.74 16.42 5.72
N GLU A 60 6.66 16.21 6.47
CA GLU A 60 6.70 15.54 7.77
C GLU A 60 6.87 14.02 7.60
N HIS A 61 7.40 13.36 8.63
CA HIS A 61 7.53 11.90 8.64
C HIS A 61 6.15 11.23 8.71
N ILE A 62 5.85 10.33 7.77
CA ILE A 62 4.53 9.68 7.70
C ILE A 62 4.56 8.17 7.92
N ALA A 63 5.67 7.51 7.55
CA ALA A 63 5.79 6.06 7.69
C ALA A 63 7.26 5.62 7.62
N PRO A 64 7.64 4.49 8.25
CA PRO A 64 8.95 3.88 8.02
C PRO A 64 9.10 3.42 6.57
N HIS A 65 10.32 3.38 6.01
CA HIS A 65 10.54 2.87 4.64
C HIS A 65 10.35 1.36 4.61
N ALA A 66 9.11 0.92 4.40
CA ALA A 66 8.71 -0.47 4.50
C ALA A 66 7.57 -0.82 3.55
N TYR A 67 7.51 -2.11 3.19
CA TYR A 67 6.49 -2.70 2.34
C TYR A 67 5.84 -3.87 3.08
N LEU A 68 4.52 -3.89 3.05
CA LEU A 68 3.70 -4.88 3.72
C LEU A 68 2.92 -5.70 2.70
N SER A 69 2.48 -6.88 3.11
CA SER A 69 1.69 -7.77 2.29
C SER A 69 0.76 -8.67 3.08
N ASP A 70 -0.28 -9.16 2.42
CA ASP A 70 -1.12 -10.27 2.86
C ASP A 70 -0.76 -11.61 2.18
N GLY A 71 0.33 -11.64 1.41
CA GLY A 71 0.74 -12.78 0.60
C GLY A 71 0.38 -12.67 -0.89
N ILE A 72 -0.55 -11.78 -1.28
CA ILE A 72 -0.96 -11.58 -2.67
C ILE A 72 -0.68 -10.16 -3.13
N TRP A 73 -1.11 -9.18 -2.34
CA TRP A 73 -0.93 -7.75 -2.58
C TRP A 73 0.24 -7.22 -1.77
N ILE A 74 1.04 -6.35 -2.39
CA ILE A 74 2.08 -5.58 -1.73
C ILE A 74 1.67 -4.11 -1.75
N TRP A 75 1.87 -3.44 -0.63
CA TRP A 75 1.65 -2.01 -0.49
C TRP A 75 2.76 -1.36 0.34
N PRO A 76 3.09 -0.09 0.07
CA PRO A 76 4.00 0.67 0.90
C PRO A 76 3.33 1.08 2.21
N SER A 77 4.13 1.24 3.27
CA SER A 77 3.68 1.66 4.60
C SER A 77 2.96 3.02 4.61
N TYR A 78 3.31 3.95 3.72
CA TYR A 78 2.63 5.25 3.61
C TYR A 78 1.23 5.17 3.03
N TYR A 79 0.83 4.04 2.41
CA TYR A 79 -0.46 3.97 1.73
C TYR A 79 -1.63 4.23 2.70
N GLN A 80 -1.53 3.71 3.93
CA GLN A 80 -2.51 3.92 4.99
C GLN A 80 -2.66 5.40 5.36
N TYR A 81 -1.55 6.14 5.37
CA TYR A 81 -1.54 7.58 5.67
C TYR A 81 -2.36 8.34 4.63
N TYR A 82 -2.09 8.14 3.34
CA TYR A 82 -2.82 8.84 2.29
C TYR A 82 -4.30 8.46 2.22
N LEU A 83 -4.68 7.22 2.55
CA LEU A 83 -6.08 6.84 2.66
C LEU A 83 -6.82 7.58 3.80
N LYS A 84 -6.12 7.88 4.91
CA LYS A 84 -6.68 8.62 6.05
C LYS A 84 -6.77 10.12 5.77
N GLU A 85 -5.69 10.69 5.23
CA GLU A 85 -5.54 12.15 5.09
C GLU A 85 -6.13 12.69 3.77
N CYS A 86 -6.35 11.86 2.76
CA CYS A 86 -6.94 12.25 1.48
C CYS A 86 -8.29 11.56 1.25
N PRO A 87 -9.43 12.19 1.62
CA PRO A 87 -10.77 11.62 1.42
C PRO A 87 -11.11 11.27 -0.03
N ASN A 88 -10.43 11.93 -0.97
CA ASN A 88 -10.56 11.76 -2.41
C ASN A 88 -9.53 10.78 -2.98
N TYR A 89 -8.78 10.05 -2.15
CA TYR A 89 -7.85 9.04 -2.64
C TYR A 89 -8.60 7.90 -3.34
N LYS A 90 -8.17 7.60 -4.55
CA LYS A 90 -8.75 6.60 -5.44
C LYS A 90 -8.46 5.22 -4.90
N LEU A 91 -9.52 4.47 -4.65
CA LEU A 91 -9.42 3.06 -4.27
C LEU A 91 -9.30 2.18 -5.52
N ASP A 92 -8.29 1.31 -5.54
CA ASP A 92 -8.17 0.27 -6.56
C ASP A 92 -9.34 -0.72 -6.42
N LYS A 93 -10.13 -0.88 -7.49
CA LYS A 93 -11.34 -1.71 -7.48
C LYS A 93 -11.03 -3.18 -7.29
N ASP A 94 -9.96 -3.68 -7.89
CA ASP A 94 -9.58 -5.09 -7.80
C ASP A 94 -9.09 -5.40 -6.39
N PHE A 95 -8.33 -4.48 -5.79
CA PHE A 95 -7.91 -4.58 -4.39
C PHE A 95 -9.12 -4.56 -3.45
N VAL A 96 -10.04 -3.60 -3.60
CA VAL A 96 -11.23 -3.48 -2.74
C VAL A 96 -12.14 -4.70 -2.85
N ASN A 97 -12.35 -5.23 -4.05
CA ASN A 97 -13.15 -6.44 -4.23
C ASN A 97 -12.47 -7.64 -3.56
N TYR A 98 -11.17 -7.79 -3.74
CA TYR A 98 -10.39 -8.87 -3.13
C TYR A 98 -10.46 -8.86 -1.59
N ILE A 99 -10.24 -7.71 -0.94
CA ILE A 99 -10.29 -7.66 0.53
C ILE A 99 -11.71 -7.81 1.09
N ARG A 100 -12.74 -7.43 0.32
CA ARG A 100 -14.14 -7.66 0.69
C ARG A 100 -14.51 -9.13 0.66
N GLU A 101 -14.06 -9.87 -0.36
CA GLU A 101 -14.25 -11.32 -0.44
C GLU A 101 -13.60 -12.08 0.73
N LYS A 102 -12.61 -11.45 1.39
CA LYS A 102 -11.92 -11.98 2.57
C LYS A 102 -12.40 -11.38 3.89
N ASP A 103 -13.52 -10.66 3.90
CA ASP A 103 -14.05 -9.98 5.09
C ASP A 103 -13.02 -9.10 5.82
N PHE A 104 -12.12 -8.46 5.06
CA PHE A 104 -11.05 -7.61 5.59
C PHE A 104 -10.12 -8.33 6.59
N THR A 105 -9.88 -9.63 6.37
CA THR A 105 -8.97 -10.45 7.18
C THR A 105 -7.66 -10.76 6.45
N VAL A 106 -6.55 -10.69 7.18
CA VAL A 106 -5.22 -11.11 6.70
C VAL A 106 -4.93 -12.51 7.22
N GLU A 107 -4.71 -13.46 6.32
CA GLU A 107 -4.40 -14.84 6.68
C GLU A 107 -2.94 -15.02 7.14
N LEU A 108 -2.72 -15.98 8.03
CA LEU A 108 -1.43 -16.22 8.69
C LEU A 108 -0.47 -17.11 7.88
N ILE A 109 -0.93 -17.80 6.84
CA ILE A 109 -0.14 -18.81 6.13
C ILE A 109 0.44 -18.19 4.86
N PHE A 110 1.71 -17.78 4.91
CA PHE A 110 2.44 -17.29 3.73
C PHE A 110 3.92 -17.64 3.84
N ASN A 111 4.55 -17.91 2.70
CA ASN A 111 6.00 -18.10 2.64
C ASN A 111 6.65 -16.72 2.50
N GLU A 112 6.95 -16.08 3.64
CA GLU A 112 7.48 -14.71 3.69
C GLU A 112 8.78 -14.57 2.89
N GLN A 113 9.65 -15.59 2.96
CA GLN A 113 10.94 -15.60 2.30
C GLN A 113 10.79 -15.61 0.78
N ALA A 114 9.95 -16.49 0.23
CA ALA A 114 9.72 -16.57 -1.21
C ALA A 114 9.10 -15.27 -1.76
N LEU A 115 8.14 -14.69 -1.03
CA LEU A 115 7.53 -13.42 -1.41
C LEU A 115 8.54 -12.27 -1.39
N ARG A 116 9.40 -12.24 -0.37
CA ARG A 116 10.48 -11.26 -0.25
C ARG A 116 11.46 -11.37 -1.41
N GLU A 117 11.89 -12.57 -1.77
CA GLU A 117 12.79 -12.81 -2.91
C GLU A 117 12.14 -12.40 -4.24
N GLU A 118 10.87 -12.77 -4.46
CA GLU A 118 10.11 -12.35 -5.64
C GLU A 118 10.03 -10.81 -5.71
N PHE A 119 9.79 -10.14 -4.58
CA PHE A 119 9.66 -8.69 -4.52
C PHE A 119 10.99 -7.99 -4.74
N ILE A 120 12.08 -8.49 -4.15
CA ILE A 120 13.45 -7.99 -4.38
C ILE A 120 13.78 -8.09 -5.89
N GLY A 121 13.50 -9.22 -6.52
CA GLY A 121 13.70 -9.40 -7.95
C GLY A 121 12.94 -8.39 -8.81
N LYS A 122 11.75 -7.94 -8.38
CA LYS A 122 10.95 -6.92 -9.08
C LYS A 122 11.52 -5.50 -8.91
N ILE A 123 12.03 -5.15 -7.73
CA ILE A 123 12.59 -3.82 -7.47
C ILE A 123 14.00 -3.65 -8.03
N GLU A 124 14.77 -4.74 -8.15
CA GLU A 124 16.13 -4.75 -8.69
C GLU A 124 16.18 -4.84 -10.22
N ALA A 125 15.15 -5.39 -10.86
CA ALA A 125 15.03 -5.48 -12.32
C ALA A 125 14.73 -4.11 -13.00
N LYS A 126 15.20 -3.00 -12.42
CA LYS A 126 15.14 -1.65 -12.99
C LYS A 126 15.70 -1.59 -14.40
#